data_AF-A0A6J4TKB4-F1
#
_entry.id   AF-A0A6J4TKB4-F1
#
_cell.length_a   1.000
_cell.length_b   1.000
_cell.length_c   1.000
_cell.angle_alpha   90.00
_cell.angle_beta   90.00
_cell.angle_gamma   90.00
#
_symmetry.space_group_name_H-M   'P 1'
#
loop_
_entity.id
_entity.type
_entity.pdbx_description
1 polymer ?
#
loop_
_entity_poly.entity_id
_entity_poly.type
_entity_poly.pdbx_seq_one_letter_code
_entity_poly.pdbx_strand_id
1 'polypeptide(L)'
;MTDQQVEDGAEATGRRGEIGRQTYERVRALLDGGMSRSDAFSQVGEETGRKAGTVATAFYRIAREQPDGGGVRQRPRRGRAATAGSGTRTARQRSAGGTPSASVDRLVADAHRTIDQLATQLRELDGEVRQLRDQATRYDRIRRMMSE
;
A
#
# COMPACT_ATOMS: atom_id res chain seq x y z
N MET A 1 28.58 -1.66 -38.43
CA MET A 1 27.87 -0.43 -38.04
C MET A 1 26.75 -0.83 -37.09
N THR A 2 27.10 -1.23 -35.85
CA THR A 2 26.16 -1.86 -34.90
C THR A 2 26.72 -1.82 -33.46
N ASP A 3 27.05 -0.62 -32.95
CA ASP A 3 27.47 -0.45 -31.55
C ASP A 3 26.61 0.52 -30.74
N GLN A 4 25.55 1.08 -31.34
CA GLN A 4 24.85 2.24 -30.74
C GLN A 4 23.56 1.89 -29.99
N GLN A 5 23.24 0.62 -29.77
CA GLN A 5 21.99 0.21 -29.09
C GLN A 5 22.17 -0.33 -27.66
N VAL A 6 23.39 -0.48 -27.17
CA VAL A 6 23.64 -1.03 -25.82
C VAL A 6 23.70 0.07 -24.74
N GLU A 7 24.04 1.30 -25.10
CA GLU A 7 24.23 2.39 -24.11
C GLU A 7 22.92 3.02 -23.61
N ASP A 8 21.86 3.09 -24.44
CA ASP A 8 20.56 3.66 -24.05
C ASP A 8 19.87 2.88 -22.91
N GLY A 9 20.16 1.58 -22.78
CA GLY A 9 19.59 0.73 -21.73
C GLY A 9 20.16 1.01 -20.34
N ALA A 10 21.44 1.33 -20.25
CA ALA A 10 22.13 1.55 -18.98
C ALA A 10 21.75 2.90 -18.36
N GLU A 11 21.68 3.97 -19.15
CA GLU A 11 21.29 5.30 -18.65
C GLU A 11 19.85 5.38 -18.16
N ALA A 12 18.93 4.70 -18.86
CA ALA A 12 17.52 4.63 -18.45
C ALA A 12 17.34 3.90 -17.12
N THR A 13 18.23 2.94 -16.81
CA THR A 13 18.22 2.25 -15.51
C THR A 13 18.79 3.11 -14.37
N GLY A 14 19.83 3.90 -14.63
CA GLY A 14 20.42 4.85 -13.67
C GLY A 14 19.44 5.93 -13.23
N ARG A 15 18.83 6.65 -14.19
CA ARG A 15 17.83 7.71 -13.91
C ARG A 15 16.59 7.15 -13.21
N ARG A 16 16.17 5.93 -13.56
CA ARG A 16 15.03 5.25 -12.90
C ARG A 16 15.33 4.87 -11.45
N GLY A 17 16.58 4.52 -11.13
CA GLY A 17 17.01 4.25 -9.75
C GLY A 17 17.02 5.51 -8.87
N GLU A 18 17.49 6.62 -9.44
CA GLU A 18 17.59 7.91 -8.76
C GLU A 18 16.23 8.51 -8.41
N ILE A 19 15.30 8.46 -9.37
CA ILE A 19 13.89 8.82 -9.17
C ILE A 19 13.24 7.98 -8.07
N GLY A 20 13.55 6.68 -8.02
CA GLY A 20 13.05 5.80 -6.97
C GLY A 20 13.50 6.26 -5.60
N ARG A 21 14.79 6.64 -5.44
CA ARG A 21 15.36 7.08 -4.16
C ARG A 21 14.70 8.36 -3.65
N GLN A 22 14.53 9.35 -4.53
CA GLN A 22 13.84 10.60 -4.19
C GLN A 22 12.37 10.36 -3.79
N THR A 23 11.70 9.41 -4.45
CA THR A 23 10.33 9.02 -4.11
C THR A 23 10.28 8.36 -2.73
N TYR A 24 11.25 7.49 -2.43
CA TYR A 24 11.35 6.80 -1.15
C TYR A 24 11.56 7.78 0.02
N GLU A 25 12.48 8.73 -0.13
CA GLU A 25 12.79 9.73 0.90
C GLU A 25 11.59 10.64 1.19
N ARG A 26 10.90 11.13 0.16
CA ARG A 26 9.69 11.95 0.31
C ARG A 26 8.58 11.21 1.04
N VAL A 27 8.28 9.98 0.63
CA VAL A 27 7.26 9.17 1.31
C VAL A 27 7.66 8.93 2.76
N ARG A 28 8.93 8.60 3.03
CA ARG A 28 9.40 8.33 4.40
C ARG A 28 9.27 9.57 5.29
N ALA A 29 9.59 10.76 4.78
CA ALA A 29 9.40 12.02 5.52
C ALA A 29 7.93 12.25 5.90
N LEU A 30 6.98 11.95 5.01
CA LEU A 30 5.54 12.06 5.30
C LEU A 30 5.10 11.03 6.35
N LEU A 31 5.62 9.81 6.28
CA LEU A 31 5.32 8.76 7.27
C LEU A 31 5.86 9.09 8.66
N ASP A 32 7.08 9.62 8.73
CA ASP A 32 7.70 10.05 9.99
C ASP A 32 6.94 11.25 10.59
N GLY A 33 6.29 12.06 9.75
CA GLY A 33 5.34 13.11 10.14
C GLY A 33 3.96 12.61 10.60
N GLY A 34 3.75 11.30 10.68
CA GLY A 34 2.50 10.68 11.14
C GLY A 34 1.42 10.53 10.07
N MET A 35 1.72 10.81 8.80
CA MET A 35 0.77 10.61 7.71
C MET A 35 0.56 9.12 7.43
N SER A 36 -0.66 8.74 7.03
CA SER A 36 -0.93 7.36 6.62
C SER A 36 -0.17 7.01 5.33
N ARG A 37 0.18 5.73 5.14
CA ARG A 37 0.86 5.27 3.90
C ARG A 37 0.06 5.59 2.64
N SER A 38 -1.25 5.45 2.69
CA SER A 38 -2.12 5.73 1.53
C SER A 38 -2.05 7.19 1.14
N ASP A 39 -2.14 8.09 2.13
CA ASP A 39 -2.13 9.53 1.91
C ASP A 39 -0.74 10.01 1.45
N ALA A 40 0.32 9.47 2.05
CA ALA A 40 1.70 9.77 1.65
C ALA A 40 1.98 9.36 0.19
N PHE A 41 1.46 8.22 -0.26
CA PHE A 41 1.62 7.78 -1.66
C PHE A 41 0.81 8.65 -2.64
N SER A 42 -0.39 9.08 -2.24
CA SER A 42 -1.22 9.98 -3.03
C SER A 42 -0.57 11.34 -3.18
N GLN A 43 -0.11 11.94 -2.07
CA GLN A 43 0.53 13.24 -2.06
C GLN A 43 1.81 13.26 -2.90
N VAL A 44 2.71 12.27 -2.73
CA VAL A 44 3.92 12.18 -3.56
C VAL A 44 3.59 11.88 -5.03
N GLY A 45 2.48 11.17 -5.28
CA GLY A 45 1.96 10.95 -6.63
C GLY A 45 1.56 12.25 -7.31
N GLU A 46 0.80 13.10 -6.62
CA GLU A 46 0.39 14.42 -7.11
C GLU A 46 1.60 15.33 -7.36
N GLU A 47 2.56 15.39 -6.43
CA GLU A 47 3.78 16.19 -6.58
C GLU A 47 4.65 15.76 -7.76
N THR A 48 4.69 14.45 -8.05
CA THR A 48 5.55 13.89 -9.11
C THR A 48 4.83 13.63 -10.43
N GLY A 49 3.53 13.92 -10.52
CA GLY A 49 2.70 13.63 -11.68
C GLY A 49 2.52 12.13 -11.94
N ARG A 50 2.56 11.29 -10.89
CA ARG A 50 2.47 9.83 -10.99
C ARG A 50 1.29 9.29 -10.20
N LYS A 51 0.86 8.09 -10.61
CA LYS A 51 -0.15 7.34 -9.86
C LYS A 51 0.43 6.86 -8.52
N ALA A 52 -0.37 6.93 -7.46
CA ALA A 52 0.00 6.44 -6.12
C ALA A 52 0.51 4.98 -6.12
N GLY A 53 -0.06 4.11 -6.97
CA GLY A 53 0.41 2.72 -7.11
C GLY A 53 1.83 2.59 -7.67
N THR A 54 2.24 3.49 -8.57
CA THR A 54 3.61 3.54 -9.10
C THR A 54 4.59 4.01 -8.03
N VAL A 55 4.18 5.01 -7.23
CA VAL A 55 4.94 5.52 -6.08
C VAL A 55 5.14 4.41 -5.04
N ALA A 56 4.07 3.69 -4.69
CA ALA A 56 4.14 2.56 -3.75
C ALA A 56 5.10 1.47 -4.23
N THR A 57 5.07 1.14 -5.53
CA THR A 57 5.96 0.14 -6.12
C THR A 57 7.43 0.57 -6.01
N ALA A 58 7.74 1.84 -6.32
CA ALA A 58 9.08 2.38 -6.18
C ALA A 58 9.56 2.40 -4.72
N PHE A 59 8.68 2.84 -3.80
CA PHE A 59 8.95 2.86 -2.36
C PHE A 59 9.31 1.47 -1.82
N TYR A 60 8.49 0.45 -2.10
CA TYR A 60 8.74 -0.90 -1.58
C TYR A 60 9.96 -1.57 -2.21
N ARG A 61 10.33 -1.20 -3.44
CA ARG A 61 11.56 -1.71 -4.06
C ARG A 61 12.78 -1.27 -3.26
N ILE A 62 12.88 0.03 -2.99
CA ILE A 62 14.01 0.62 -2.25
C ILE A 62 13.98 0.28 -0.78
N ALA A 63 12.80 0.22 -0.16
CA ALA A 63 12.68 -0.23 1.23
C ALA A 63 13.36 -1.59 1.42
N ARG A 64 13.16 -2.53 0.48
CA ARG A 64 13.76 -3.87 0.52
C ARG A 64 15.27 -3.91 0.24
N GLU A 65 15.81 -2.87 -0.40
CA GLU A 65 17.25 -2.74 -0.65
C GLU A 65 18.00 -2.22 0.60
N GLN A 66 17.29 -1.68 1.61
CA GLN A 66 17.89 -1.27 2.88
C GLN A 66 18.26 -2.49 3.76
N PRO A 67 19.32 -2.38 4.60
CA PRO A 67 19.84 -3.50 5.41
C PRO A 67 18.80 -4.14 6.35
N ASP A 68 17.80 -3.38 6.83
CA ASP A 68 16.68 -3.88 7.66
C ASP A 68 15.37 -4.09 6.86
N GLY A 69 15.45 -4.09 5.52
CA GLY A 69 14.29 -4.18 4.63
C GLY A 69 13.33 -2.98 4.75
N GLY A 70 13.78 -1.87 5.35
CA GLY A 70 12.97 -0.67 5.55
C GLY A 70 11.70 -0.93 6.37
N GLY A 71 11.72 -1.94 7.24
CA GLY A 71 10.56 -2.39 8.02
C GLY A 71 9.55 -3.24 7.25
N VAL A 72 9.84 -3.63 6.00
CA VAL A 72 8.93 -4.39 5.15
C VAL A 72 9.43 -5.84 5.00
N ARG A 73 8.82 -6.76 5.74
CA ARG A 73 9.13 -8.19 5.59
C ARG A 73 8.63 -8.72 4.26
N GLN A 74 9.53 -9.33 3.48
CA GLN A 74 9.09 -10.18 2.37
C GLN A 74 8.29 -11.34 2.96
N ARG A 75 7.01 -11.45 2.55
CA ARG A 75 6.23 -12.65 2.85
C ARG A 75 6.95 -13.84 2.21
N PRO A 76 7.34 -14.87 2.97
CA PRO A 76 7.97 -16.04 2.38
C PRO A 76 7.01 -16.62 1.35
N ARG A 77 7.47 -16.65 0.09
CA ARG A 77 6.75 -17.39 -0.96
C ARG A 77 6.79 -18.85 -0.53
N ARG A 78 5.67 -19.36 -0.02
CA ARG A 78 5.50 -20.79 0.28
C ARG A 78 5.92 -21.54 -0.98
N GLY A 79 6.97 -22.33 -0.85
CA GLY A 79 7.79 -22.80 -1.97
C GLY A 79 6.97 -23.46 -3.06
N ARG A 80 7.12 -22.96 -4.29
CA ARG A 80 7.01 -23.82 -5.47
C ARG A 80 8.44 -24.25 -5.76
N ALA A 81 8.72 -25.53 -5.52
CA ALA A 81 10.02 -26.14 -5.78
C ALA A 81 10.52 -25.71 -7.16
N ALA A 82 11.72 -25.14 -7.20
CA ALA A 82 12.43 -24.84 -8.42
C ALA A 82 12.92 -26.17 -9.01
N THR A 83 12.11 -26.79 -9.87
CA THR A 83 12.60 -27.86 -10.73
C THR A 83 13.37 -27.18 -11.86
N ALA A 84 14.70 -27.14 -11.73
CA ALA A 84 15.58 -26.90 -12.85
C ALA A 84 15.37 -28.06 -13.84
N GLY A 85 14.79 -27.77 -15.00
CA GLY A 85 14.42 -28.79 -15.97
C GLY A 85 13.87 -28.16 -17.24
N SER A 86 14.78 -27.97 -18.19
CA SER A 86 14.59 -27.71 -19.61
C SER A 86 13.23 -28.12 -20.20
N GLY A 87 12.64 -27.20 -20.97
CA GLY A 87 11.86 -27.51 -22.17
C GLY A 87 10.52 -28.21 -21.96
N THR A 88 9.43 -27.50 -22.23
CA THR A 88 8.50 -27.82 -23.33
C THR A 88 7.31 -26.88 -23.28
N ARG A 89 7.07 -26.21 -24.41
CA ARG A 89 5.83 -25.50 -24.71
C ARG A 89 4.68 -26.51 -24.65
N THR A 90 3.80 -26.40 -23.66
CA THR A 90 2.33 -26.56 -23.76
C THR A 90 1.72 -26.78 -22.38
N ALA A 91 1.04 -25.75 -21.87
CA ALA A 91 -0.04 -25.92 -20.91
C ALA A 91 -1.03 -24.78 -21.12
N ARG A 92 -1.69 -24.84 -22.28
CA ARG A 92 -2.86 -24.04 -22.61
C ARG A 92 -4.03 -24.64 -21.83
N GLN A 93 -4.23 -24.24 -20.58
CA GLN A 93 -5.47 -24.59 -19.87
C GLN A 93 -5.84 -23.61 -18.75
N ARG A 94 -6.73 -22.70 -19.14
CA ARG A 94 -7.89 -22.18 -18.39
C ARG A 94 -7.62 -21.29 -17.18
N SER A 95 -7.79 -19.99 -17.41
CA SER A 95 -8.67 -19.17 -16.57
C SER A 95 -9.30 -18.07 -17.43
N ALA A 96 -10.57 -18.33 -17.78
CA ALA A 96 -11.63 -17.43 -18.21
C ALA A 96 -11.24 -16.02 -18.70
N GLY A 97 -11.58 -15.75 -19.96
CA GLY A 97 -11.73 -14.39 -20.47
C GLY A 97 -12.85 -13.67 -19.74
N GLY A 98 -12.53 -13.05 -18.61
CA GLY A 98 -13.28 -11.92 -18.11
C GLY A 98 -12.91 -10.71 -18.97
N THR A 99 -13.88 -10.11 -19.65
CA THR A 99 -13.71 -8.81 -20.28
C THR A 99 -13.14 -7.82 -19.26
N PRO A 100 -12.28 -6.87 -19.67
CA PRO A 100 -11.71 -5.86 -18.75
C PRO A 100 -12.80 -5.13 -17.95
N SER A 101 -13.99 -4.95 -18.52
CA SER A 101 -15.19 -4.42 -17.83
C SER A 101 -15.56 -5.24 -16.59
N ALA A 102 -15.65 -6.57 -16.69
CA ALA A 102 -16.04 -7.42 -15.57
C ALA A 102 -15.00 -7.42 -14.43
N SER A 103 -13.75 -7.06 -14.71
CA SER A 103 -12.71 -6.88 -13.68
C SER A 103 -12.84 -5.52 -12.99
N VAL A 104 -13.23 -4.47 -13.73
CA VAL A 104 -13.54 -3.15 -13.17
C VAL A 104 -14.80 -3.21 -12.31
N ASP A 105 -15.87 -3.87 -12.78
CA ASP A 105 -17.12 -4.00 -12.03
C ASP A 105 -16.90 -4.73 -10.69
N ARG A 106 -16.04 -5.75 -10.68
CA ARG A 106 -15.64 -6.43 -9.44
C ARG A 106 -14.85 -5.51 -8.51
N LEU A 107 -13.93 -4.71 -9.04
CA LEU A 107 -13.16 -3.75 -8.25
C LEU A 107 -14.06 -2.67 -7.63
N VAL A 108 -15.03 -2.16 -8.39
CA VAL A 108 -16.02 -1.18 -7.91
C VAL A 108 -16.90 -1.79 -6.83
N ALA A 109 -17.38 -3.02 -7.04
CA ALA A 109 -18.18 -3.73 -6.04
C ALA A 109 -17.38 -4.01 -4.76
N ASP A 110 -16.09 -4.34 -4.87
CA ASP A 110 -15.21 -4.55 -3.72
C ASP A 110 -14.95 -3.23 -2.98
N ALA A 111 -14.71 -2.14 -3.71
CA ALA A 111 -14.57 -0.81 -3.14
C ALA A 111 -15.81 -0.39 -2.33
N HIS A 112 -17.02 -0.56 -2.88
CA HIS A 112 -18.26 -0.27 -2.15
C HIS A 112 -18.37 -1.08 -0.86
N ARG A 113 -18.08 -2.38 -0.89
CA ARG A 113 -18.10 -3.22 0.33
C ARG A 113 -17.11 -2.72 1.38
N THR A 114 -15.90 -2.34 0.97
CA THR A 114 -14.91 -1.80 1.92
C THR A 114 -15.33 -0.46 2.51
N ILE A 115 -15.99 0.40 1.74
CA ILE A 115 -16.55 1.68 2.22
C ILE A 115 -17.66 1.41 3.24
N ASP A 116 -18.57 0.47 2.95
CA ASP A 116 -19.65 0.11 3.87
C ASP A 116 -19.14 -0.50 5.17
N GLN A 117 -18.08 -1.31 5.10
CA GLN A 117 -17.39 -1.85 6.27
C GLN A 117 -16.75 -0.73 7.10
N LEU A 118 -16.05 0.21 6.46
CA LEU A 118 -15.46 1.36 7.14
C LEU A 118 -16.52 2.25 7.81
N ALA A 119 -17.63 2.50 7.12
CA ALA A 119 -18.75 3.29 7.65
C ALA A 119 -19.42 2.62 8.85
N THR A 120 -19.43 1.29 8.90
CA THR A 120 -19.90 0.53 10.05
C THR A 120 -18.95 0.68 11.23
N GLN A 121 -17.65 0.51 11.00
CA GLN A 121 -16.61 0.64 12.03
C GLN A 121 -16.56 2.04 12.63
N LEU A 122 -16.70 3.09 11.81
CA LEU A 122 -16.76 4.47 12.28
C LEU A 122 -17.96 4.71 13.20
N ARG A 123 -19.13 4.16 12.86
CA ARG A 123 -20.34 4.27 13.69
C ARG A 123 -20.19 3.55 15.03
N GLU A 124 -19.51 2.41 15.04
CA GLU A 124 -19.21 1.66 16.26
C GLU A 124 -18.28 2.45 17.19
N LEU A 125 -17.18 2.99 16.65
CA LEU A 125 -16.24 3.82 17.41
C LEU A 125 -16.90 5.10 17.96
N ASP A 126 -17.73 5.77 17.17
CA ASP A 126 -18.49 6.93 17.63
C ASP A 126 -19.44 6.57 18.79
N GLY A 127 -20.04 5.38 18.73
CA GLY A 127 -20.86 4.83 19.82
C GLY A 127 -20.05 4.61 21.09
N GLU A 128 -18.88 3.98 20.97
CA GLU A 128 -17.98 3.71 22.09
C GLU A 128 -17.46 5.02 22.74
N VAL A 129 -17.07 6.01 21.93
CA VAL A 129 -16.64 7.32 22.43
C VAL A 129 -17.76 8.02 23.20
N ARG A 130 -19.01 7.96 22.72
CA ARG A 130 -20.16 8.51 23.47
C ARG A 130 -20.37 7.78 24.78
N GLN A 131 -20.32 6.45 24.77
CA GLN A 131 -20.49 5.65 25.97
C GLN A 131 -19.42 5.95 27.03
N LEU A 132 -18.15 6.08 26.62
CA LEU A 132 -17.05 6.43 27.51
C LEU A 132 -17.21 7.84 28.10
N ARG A 133 -17.68 8.81 27.31
CA ARG A 133 -17.98 10.17 27.79
C ARG A 133 -19.12 10.19 28.81
N ASP A 134 -20.17 9.40 28.57
CA ASP A 134 -21.28 9.26 29.51
C ASP A 134 -20.83 8.61 30.82
N GLN A 135 -19.97 7.59 30.74
CA GLN A 135 -19.37 6.94 31.91
C GLN A 135 -18.51 7.93 32.71
N ALA A 136 -17.63 8.69 32.05
CA ALA A 136 -16.82 9.71 32.71
C ALA A 136 -17.68 10.74 33.46
N THR A 137 -18.75 11.22 32.81
CA THR A 137 -19.71 12.16 33.43
C THR A 137 -20.38 11.56 34.67
N ARG A 138 -20.74 10.27 34.62
CA ARG A 138 -21.31 9.55 35.79
C ARG A 138 -20.28 9.43 36.91
N TYR A 139 -19.04 9.08 36.60
CA TYR A 139 -17.98 8.98 37.60
C TYR A 139 -17.71 10.33 38.26
N ASP A 140 -17.65 11.42 37.51
CA ASP A 140 -17.47 12.77 38.06
C ASP A 140 -18.63 13.17 38.99
N ARG A 141 -19.87 12.80 38.63
CA ARG A 141 -21.03 13.02 39.50
C ARG A 141 -20.94 12.25 40.81
N ILE A 142 -20.61 10.95 40.76
CA ILE A 142 -20.43 10.12 41.95
C ILE A 142 -19.30 10.68 42.82
N ARG A 143 -18.18 11.05 42.20
CA ARG A 143 -17.05 11.66 42.89
C ARG A 143 -17.44 12.94 43.61
N ARG A 144 -18.22 13.82 42.97
CA ARG A 144 -18.72 15.06 43.58
C ARG A 144 -19.62 14.79 44.80
N MET A 145 -20.53 13.82 44.70
CA MET A 145 -21.42 13.43 45.82
C MET A 145 -20.67 12.79 47.00
N MET A 146 -19.50 12.19 46.77
CA MET A 146 -18.68 11.61 47.84
C MET A 146 -17.72 12.63 48.50
N SER A 147 -17.55 13.80 47.90
CA SER A 147 -16.68 14.88 48.38
C SER A 147 -17.41 16.02 49.09
N GLU A 148 -18.75 15.99 49.07
CA GLU A 148 -19.62 16.80 49.94
C GLU A 148 -19.99 16.01 51.20
#